data_AF-A0A0C2INK1-F1
#
_entry.id   AF-A0A0C2INK1-F1
#
_cell.length_a   1.000
_cell.length_b   1.000
_cell.length_c   1.000
_cell.angle_alpha   90.00
_cell.angle_beta   90.00
_cell.angle_gamma   90.00
#
_symmetry.space_group_name_H-M   'P 1'
#
loop_
_entity.id
_entity.type
_entity.pdbx_description
1 polymer ?
#
loop_
_entity_poly.entity_id
_entity_poly.type
_entity_poly.pdbx_seq_one_letter_code
_entity_poly.pdbx_strand_id
1 'polypeptide(L)'
;MSLSRSPSPSPDGGWSSPGLNINGSGRSSPSKSYGDSNGGSTLHSRNSGASKYPSFATQNQGFFTRHMRQLSSSLPRFNANTPTSRASSYSDKDKPRGRWEFSKSSLLGRVKLFFAHMGRTTRIRWAIVLALLAAIYIFYHSPLVYYWRRTAWLGGGEKFVIILAANVGGGVMEWKGAREWAIERDSTRNKKRYAARWGYDLEIVDMSTKKRYAHEWRESWEKVDFIRQAMRKYPKAEWFWWLDLNTFVMEPSYSLQDHIFNDLEKHIYRDINEYNPLNLTHPFNDVYLDDVSRSTVGNGQADSVNFILSQDCSGFNLGSFFVRKSEWTDRLLDVWWDPVSYEQKHMEWEHKEQDALEQLYTAQPWIRQHMAFLPQRMINSFPEGACSENGNNTRFHYEQNDRDFLVNMAGCEWGRDCWGEMYNYRELSYYLNRSLWERFKEDLLCAAWFKLTGQKVKF
;
A
#
# COMPACT_ATOMS: atom_id res chain seq x y z
N MET A 1 -36.93 -37.53 -23.59
CA MET A 1 -37.80 -37.63 -22.39
C MET A 1 -37.48 -36.42 -21.52
N SER A 2 -38.19 -35.29 -21.70
CA SER A 2 -39.44 -34.90 -20.99
C SER A 2 -39.22 -34.74 -19.47
N LEU A 3 -39.53 -33.63 -18.78
CA LEU A 3 -40.16 -32.35 -19.11
C LEU A 3 -39.78 -31.31 -18.03
N SER A 4 -39.79 -30.06 -18.47
CA SER A 4 -39.93 -28.79 -17.73
C SER A 4 -41.13 -28.74 -16.76
N ARG A 5 -41.06 -27.93 -15.68
CA ARG A 5 -41.85 -26.67 -15.48
C ARG A 5 -41.94 -26.21 -14.01
N SER A 6 -41.62 -24.93 -13.82
CA SER A 6 -42.29 -24.00 -12.92
C SER A 6 -43.32 -23.17 -13.72
N PRO A 7 -44.47 -22.81 -13.13
CA PRO A 7 -45.09 -21.48 -13.34
C PRO A 7 -45.83 -21.03 -12.04
N SER A 8 -46.26 -19.80 -11.75
CA SER A 8 -46.29 -18.43 -12.32
C SER A 8 -47.08 -17.58 -11.29
N PRO A 9 -46.94 -16.24 -11.19
CA PRO A 9 -47.83 -15.40 -10.40
C PRO A 9 -49.10 -15.01 -11.19
N SER A 10 -50.20 -14.82 -10.48
CA SER A 10 -51.53 -14.47 -11.00
C SER A 10 -51.71 -12.97 -11.27
N PRO A 11 -52.35 -12.60 -12.39
CA PRO A 11 -53.04 -11.33 -12.55
C PRO A 11 -54.49 -11.58 -12.95
N ASP A 12 -55.46 -11.29 -12.08
CA ASP A 12 -56.85 -11.19 -12.53
C ASP A 12 -57.68 -10.21 -11.69
N GLY A 13 -58.39 -9.33 -12.40
CA GLY A 13 -59.27 -8.31 -11.85
C GLY A 13 -59.53 -7.11 -12.79
N GLY A 14 -60.05 -7.35 -14.01
CA GLY A 14 -60.85 -6.35 -14.76
C GLY A 14 -62.35 -6.60 -14.52
N TRP A 15 -63.37 -5.82 -14.94
CA TRP A 15 -63.59 -4.75 -15.92
C TRP A 15 -64.85 -3.94 -15.49
N SER A 16 -65.09 -2.74 -16.06
CA SER A 16 -66.36 -2.33 -16.75
C SER A 16 -66.49 -0.80 -16.90
N SER A 17 -66.70 -0.34 -18.14
CA SER A 17 -67.31 0.96 -18.51
C SER A 17 -68.70 0.68 -19.13
N PRO A 18 -69.69 1.61 -19.05
CA PRO A 18 -69.98 2.58 -20.14
C PRO A 18 -70.58 3.90 -19.59
N GLY A 19 -70.80 5.04 -20.25
CA GLY A 19 -70.81 5.55 -21.63
C GLY A 19 -71.65 6.85 -21.61
N LEU A 20 -71.43 7.81 -22.53
CA LEU A 20 -72.48 8.65 -23.16
C LEU A 20 -71.91 9.69 -24.15
N ASN A 21 -72.51 9.65 -25.34
CA ASN A 21 -72.44 10.46 -26.58
C ASN A 21 -72.43 12.01 -26.36
N ILE A 22 -72.04 12.91 -27.29
CA ILE A 22 -72.60 13.20 -28.63
C ILE A 22 -71.67 14.19 -29.41
N ASN A 23 -71.48 13.89 -30.71
CA ASN A 23 -71.25 14.70 -31.93
C ASN A 23 -70.86 16.21 -31.89
N GLY A 24 -69.99 16.60 -32.85
CA GLY A 24 -70.17 17.88 -33.57
C GLY A 24 -68.95 18.61 -34.16
N SER A 25 -68.41 18.14 -35.30
CA SER A 25 -67.90 18.89 -36.48
C SER A 25 -66.90 20.09 -36.39
N GLY A 26 -65.87 20.02 -37.24
CA GLY A 26 -65.27 21.19 -37.96
C GLY A 26 -63.76 21.37 -37.74
N ARG A 27 -62.87 20.81 -38.60
CA ARG A 27 -62.08 21.51 -39.66
C ARG A 27 -61.47 22.85 -39.20
N SER A 28 -60.20 23.19 -39.43
CA SER A 28 -59.19 22.71 -40.38
C SER A 28 -57.86 23.45 -40.08
N SER A 29 -56.74 22.76 -40.30
CA SER A 29 -55.36 23.28 -40.28
C SER A 29 -55.09 24.25 -41.44
N PRO A 30 -54.05 25.11 -41.35
CA PRO A 30 -53.38 25.60 -42.55
C PRO A 30 -51.91 25.19 -42.64
N SER A 31 -51.56 24.81 -43.87
CA SER A 31 -50.25 24.49 -44.43
C SER A 31 -49.37 25.72 -44.65
N LYS A 32 -48.05 25.51 -44.64
CA LYS A 32 -47.04 26.44 -45.17
C LYS A 32 -46.85 26.21 -46.68
N SER A 33 -46.81 27.29 -47.47
CA SER A 33 -46.25 27.29 -48.83
C SER A 33 -45.36 28.52 -49.01
N TYR A 34 -44.17 28.30 -49.57
CA TYR A 34 -43.31 29.32 -50.17
C TYR A 34 -43.78 29.60 -51.60
N GLY A 35 -43.51 30.81 -52.12
CA GLY A 35 -43.74 31.16 -53.52
C GLY A 35 -43.88 32.66 -53.74
N ASP A 36 -42.78 33.26 -54.17
CA ASP A 36 -42.48 34.67 -54.41
C ASP A 36 -43.35 35.34 -55.50
N SER A 37 -43.63 36.65 -55.35
CA SER A 37 -43.35 37.69 -56.36
C SER A 37 -44.18 38.99 -56.17
N ASN A 38 -43.42 40.06 -55.95
CA ASN A 38 -43.58 41.45 -56.40
C ASN A 38 -44.92 42.21 -56.26
N GLY A 39 -44.82 43.36 -55.58
CA GLY A 39 -45.25 44.62 -56.19
C GLY A 39 -45.94 45.61 -55.26
N GLY A 40 -45.26 46.74 -55.01
CA GLY A 40 -45.88 48.05 -54.73
C GLY A 40 -46.47 48.23 -53.33
N SER A 41 -45.81 48.94 -52.42
CA SER A 41 -45.63 50.40 -52.35
C SER A 41 -46.59 51.06 -51.36
N THR A 42 -46.03 51.98 -50.57
CA THR A 42 -46.68 53.08 -49.83
C THR A 42 -47.56 52.71 -48.62
N LEU A 43 -47.65 53.48 -47.54
CA LEU A 43 -46.98 54.66 -46.99
C LEU A 43 -47.80 54.96 -45.71
N HIS A 44 -47.16 55.49 -44.66
CA HIS A 44 -47.82 56.23 -43.55
C HIS A 44 -48.78 55.45 -42.64
N SER A 45 -48.93 55.76 -41.36
CA SER A 45 -48.27 56.66 -40.42
C SER A 45 -48.91 56.40 -39.05
N ARG A 46 -48.21 56.76 -37.97
CA ARG A 46 -48.73 57.49 -36.78
C ARG A 46 -50.00 56.95 -36.08
N ASN A 47 -50.14 56.97 -34.77
CA ASN A 47 -49.37 57.37 -33.61
C ASN A 47 -50.30 57.06 -32.42
N SER A 48 -49.77 57.10 -31.19
CA SER A 48 -50.49 57.30 -29.92
C SER A 48 -51.46 56.19 -29.46
N GLY A 49 -51.45 55.72 -28.22
CA GLY A 49 -50.71 56.14 -27.03
C GLY A 49 -51.24 55.38 -25.80
N ALA A 50 -50.47 55.47 -24.71
CA ALA A 50 -50.84 55.23 -23.32
C ALA A 50 -51.00 53.80 -22.78
N SER A 51 -49.98 53.42 -21.99
CA SER A 51 -50.07 52.82 -20.65
C SER A 51 -50.57 51.37 -20.50
N LYS A 52 -49.62 50.47 -20.23
CA LYS A 52 -49.58 49.62 -19.01
C LYS A 52 -48.29 48.80 -18.96
N TYR A 53 -47.68 48.73 -17.78
CA TYR A 53 -46.47 47.97 -17.45
C TYR A 53 -46.54 46.50 -17.95
N PRO A 54 -45.45 45.92 -18.49
CA PRO A 54 -45.44 44.49 -18.78
C PRO A 54 -45.23 43.71 -17.49
N SER A 55 -46.20 42.86 -17.13
CA SER A 55 -46.02 41.83 -16.11
C SER A 55 -44.96 40.83 -16.57
N PHE A 56 -43.92 40.67 -15.76
CA PHE A 56 -42.82 39.74 -15.99
C PHE A 56 -43.35 38.29 -15.99
N ALA A 57 -43.52 37.69 -17.16
CA ALA A 57 -43.82 36.28 -17.30
C ALA A 57 -42.52 35.48 -17.27
N THR A 58 -42.24 34.79 -16.16
CA THR A 58 -41.12 33.86 -16.09
C THR A 58 -41.45 32.60 -16.89
N GLN A 59 -40.76 32.42 -18.00
CA GLN A 59 -40.70 31.22 -18.81
C GLN A 59 -40.17 30.02 -18.01
N ASN A 60 -40.88 28.89 -18.06
CA ASN A 60 -40.54 27.53 -17.61
C ASN A 60 -39.26 27.34 -16.77
N GLN A 61 -39.41 27.25 -15.43
CA GLN A 61 -38.40 26.66 -14.55
C GLN A 61 -38.87 25.31 -14.01
N GLY A 62 -38.02 24.29 -14.19
CA GLY A 62 -38.30 22.88 -13.98
C GLY A 62 -38.52 22.45 -12.52
N PHE A 63 -38.83 21.16 -12.37
CA PHE A 63 -39.26 20.48 -11.15
C PHE A 63 -38.40 20.78 -9.91
N PHE A 64 -37.07 20.87 -10.05
CA PHE A 64 -36.15 21.07 -8.93
C PHE A 64 -36.22 22.46 -8.27
N THR A 65 -36.54 23.51 -9.03
CA THR A 65 -36.68 24.88 -8.48
C THR A 65 -37.93 25.06 -7.62
N ARG A 66 -38.98 24.25 -7.83
CA ARG A 66 -40.21 24.28 -7.01
C ARG A 66 -39.98 23.68 -5.61
N HIS A 67 -39.19 22.61 -5.52
CA HIS A 67 -38.92 21.92 -4.26
C HIS A 67 -37.98 22.72 -3.33
N MET A 68 -36.99 23.44 -3.87
CA MET A 68 -36.11 24.30 -3.05
C MET A 68 -36.84 25.48 -2.40
N ARG A 69 -37.93 25.99 -3.01
CA ARG A 69 -38.73 27.06 -2.39
C ARG A 69 -39.53 26.57 -1.18
N GLN A 70 -40.03 25.33 -1.21
CA GLN A 70 -40.76 24.74 -0.08
C GLN A 70 -39.88 24.49 1.16
N LEU A 71 -38.60 24.16 0.98
CA LEU A 71 -37.66 24.02 2.09
C LEU A 71 -37.18 25.36 2.67
N SER A 72 -37.36 26.46 1.93
CA SER A 72 -37.03 27.83 2.40
C SER A 72 -38.21 28.57 3.07
N SER A 73 -39.42 28.03 2.99
CA SER A 73 -40.64 28.61 3.60
C SER A 73 -40.97 28.09 4.99
N SER A 74 -40.20 27.13 5.53
CA SER A 74 -40.41 26.54 6.86
C SER A 74 -39.46 27.09 7.94
N LEU A 75 -38.73 28.17 7.67
CA LEU A 75 -37.93 28.86 8.68
C LEU A 75 -38.78 29.98 9.34
N PRO A 76 -38.96 29.97 10.67
CA PRO A 76 -39.73 31.00 11.35
C PRO A 76 -39.04 32.36 11.22
N ARG A 77 -39.74 33.33 10.61
CA ARG A 77 -39.34 34.74 10.64
C ARG A 77 -39.75 35.32 12.00
N PHE A 78 -38.76 35.58 12.86
CA PHE A 78 -38.97 36.41 14.05
C PHE A 78 -39.18 37.86 13.62
N ASN A 79 -40.44 38.26 13.47
CA ASN A 79 -40.83 39.65 13.28
C ASN A 79 -41.23 40.21 14.65
N ALA A 80 -40.30 40.91 15.29
CA ALA A 80 -40.56 41.58 16.56
C ALA A 80 -41.35 42.88 16.33
N ASN A 81 -42.56 42.91 16.87
CA ASN A 81 -43.35 44.07 17.31
C ASN A 81 -43.55 45.25 16.35
N THR A 82 -44.78 45.37 15.86
CA THR A 82 -45.42 46.67 15.62
C THR A 82 -46.69 46.75 16.48
N PRO A 83 -46.80 47.72 17.40
CA PRO A 83 -48.08 48.29 17.75
C PRO A 83 -48.26 49.59 16.99
N THR A 84 -49.35 49.65 16.25
CA THR A 84 -49.90 50.84 15.62
C THR A 84 -50.40 51.81 16.69
N SER A 85 -49.77 52.97 16.81
CA SER A 85 -50.49 54.23 17.08
C SER A 85 -49.64 55.42 16.64
N ARG A 86 -50.23 56.24 15.77
CA ARG A 86 -49.75 57.57 15.41
C ARG A 86 -50.10 58.51 16.56
N ALA A 87 -49.11 59.17 17.18
CA ALA A 87 -49.22 60.55 17.69
C ALA A 87 -47.92 60.96 18.41
N SER A 88 -47.57 62.24 18.24
CA SER A 88 -46.48 62.98 18.91
C SER A 88 -45.06 62.57 18.50
N SER A 89 -44.03 63.39 18.57
CA SER A 89 -43.79 64.83 18.65
C SER A 89 -42.28 64.89 18.85
N TYR A 90 -41.57 65.70 18.06
CA TYR A 90 -40.28 66.35 18.35
C TYR A 90 -39.19 65.65 19.21
N SER A 91 -37.95 65.77 18.70
CA SER A 91 -36.65 65.56 19.35
C SER A 91 -36.22 64.13 19.67
N ASP A 92 -35.25 63.62 18.91
CA ASP A 92 -33.93 63.48 19.52
C ASP A 92 -32.80 63.42 18.48
N LYS A 93 -31.79 64.25 18.74
CA LYS A 93 -30.54 64.37 17.99
C LYS A 93 -29.60 63.20 18.32
N ASP A 94 -28.73 62.90 17.35
CA ASP A 94 -27.37 62.40 17.55
C ASP A 94 -27.14 61.24 18.52
N LYS A 95 -27.08 60.00 17.97
CA LYS A 95 -26.15 58.97 18.48
C LYS A 95 -25.49 58.25 17.31
N PRO A 96 -24.16 58.36 17.12
CA PRO A 96 -23.45 57.46 16.22
C PRO A 96 -23.46 56.08 16.87
N ARG A 97 -24.11 55.10 16.22
CA ARG A 97 -23.99 53.71 16.64
C ARG A 97 -22.52 53.31 16.51
N GLY A 98 -21.89 53.01 17.65
CA GLY A 98 -20.51 52.59 17.77
C GLY A 98 -20.19 51.47 16.79
N ARG A 99 -19.47 51.84 15.73
CA ARG A 99 -18.76 50.92 14.86
C ARG A 99 -17.63 50.35 15.70
N TRP A 100 -17.75 49.09 16.10
CA TRP A 100 -16.64 48.35 16.69
C TRP A 100 -15.54 48.25 15.62
N GLU A 101 -14.62 49.21 15.63
CA GLU A 101 -13.36 49.18 14.90
C GLU A 101 -12.58 47.99 15.46
N PHE A 102 -12.74 46.81 14.86
CA PHE A 102 -11.81 45.71 15.06
C PHE A 102 -10.42 46.22 14.66
N SER A 103 -9.55 46.35 15.66
CA SER A 103 -8.19 46.86 15.50
C SER A 103 -7.51 46.23 14.28
N LYS A 104 -7.17 47.07 13.31
CA LYS A 104 -6.38 46.73 12.10
C LYS A 104 -4.95 46.25 12.40
N SER A 105 -4.53 46.26 13.68
CA SER A 105 -3.19 45.86 14.11
C SER A 105 -3.04 44.36 14.37
N SER A 106 -4.14 43.60 14.49
CA SER A 106 -4.10 42.17 14.78
C SER A 106 -4.12 41.32 13.50
N LEU A 107 -3.21 40.35 13.40
CA LEU A 107 -3.12 39.37 12.31
C LEU A 107 -4.46 38.62 12.11
N LEU A 108 -5.12 38.30 13.22
CA LEU A 108 -6.46 37.72 13.28
C LEU A 108 -7.55 38.65 12.68
N GLY A 109 -7.43 39.96 12.89
CA GLY A 109 -8.35 40.96 12.32
C GLY A 109 -8.23 41.06 10.80
N ARG A 110 -7.01 40.99 10.27
CA ARG A 110 -6.75 41.00 8.81
C ARG A 110 -7.25 39.73 8.14
N VAL A 111 -7.06 38.57 8.76
CA VAL A 111 -7.59 37.29 8.26
C VAL A 111 -9.12 37.30 8.25
N LYS A 112 -9.77 37.79 9.33
CA LYS A 112 -11.24 37.93 9.36
C LYS A 112 -11.77 38.85 8.26
N LEU A 113 -11.13 40.00 8.01
CA LEU A 113 -11.55 40.89 6.93
C LEU A 113 -11.35 40.25 5.55
N PHE A 114 -10.26 39.52 5.34
CA PHE A 114 -10.00 38.79 4.09
C PHE A 114 -11.08 37.74 3.81
N PHE A 115 -11.44 36.91 4.79
CA PHE A 115 -12.54 35.95 4.67
C PHE A 115 -13.91 36.63 4.50
N ALA A 116 -14.13 37.78 5.14
CA ALA A 116 -15.37 38.56 5.03
C ALA A 116 -15.57 39.18 3.64
N HIS A 117 -14.50 39.57 2.93
CA HIS A 117 -14.53 40.11 1.57
C HIS A 117 -14.46 39.03 0.48
N MET A 118 -14.17 37.78 0.85
CA MET A 118 -14.10 36.66 -0.08
C MET A 118 -15.49 36.29 -0.61
N GLY A 119 -15.66 36.28 -1.94
CA GLY A 119 -16.92 35.93 -2.60
C GLY A 119 -17.40 34.50 -2.29
N ARG A 120 -18.70 34.25 -2.42
CA ARG A 120 -19.32 32.95 -2.09
C ARG A 120 -18.68 31.77 -2.85
N THR A 121 -18.32 31.96 -4.12
CA THR A 121 -17.66 30.95 -4.97
C THR A 121 -16.24 30.65 -4.48
N THR A 122 -15.46 31.67 -4.12
CA THR A 122 -14.13 31.51 -3.53
C THR A 122 -14.16 30.85 -2.15
N ARG A 123 -15.17 31.14 -1.31
CA ARG A 123 -15.39 30.44 -0.03
C ARG A 123 -15.67 28.96 -0.22
N ILE A 124 -16.51 28.60 -1.19
CA ILE A 124 -16.79 27.20 -1.52
C ILE A 124 -15.52 26.50 -2.02
N ARG A 125 -14.74 27.13 -2.90
CA ARG A 125 -13.46 26.56 -3.38
C ARG A 125 -12.48 26.30 -2.22
N TRP A 126 -12.29 27.26 -1.32
CA TRP A 126 -11.44 27.06 -0.15
C TRP A 126 -11.97 26.01 0.82
N ALA A 127 -13.29 25.92 1.01
CA ALA A 127 -13.90 24.87 1.81
C ALA A 127 -13.68 23.48 1.21
N ILE A 128 -13.75 23.33 -0.12
CA ILE A 128 -13.42 22.08 -0.82
C ILE A 128 -11.94 21.73 -0.64
N VAL A 129 -11.03 22.69 -0.82
CA VAL A 129 -9.59 22.47 -0.61
C VAL A 129 -9.31 22.03 0.83
N LEU A 130 -9.90 22.70 1.83
CA LEU A 130 -9.75 22.33 3.23
C LEU A 130 -10.36 20.95 3.53
N ALA A 131 -11.49 20.60 2.93
CA ALA A 131 -12.09 19.29 3.06
C ALA A 131 -11.21 18.19 2.45
N LEU A 132 -10.59 18.44 1.29
CA LEU A 132 -9.63 17.53 0.66
C LEU A 132 -8.37 17.36 1.52
N LEU A 133 -7.80 18.46 2.04
CA LEU A 133 -6.66 18.40 2.94
C LEU A 133 -6.99 17.65 4.24
N ALA A 134 -8.19 17.87 4.80
CA ALA A 134 -8.66 17.13 5.96
C ALA A 134 -8.87 15.64 5.64
N ALA A 135 -9.42 15.30 4.48
CA ALA A 135 -9.59 13.92 4.05
C ALA A 135 -8.23 13.22 3.87
N ILE A 136 -7.25 13.89 3.25
CA ILE A 136 -5.87 13.38 3.12
C ILE A 136 -5.24 13.18 4.51
N TYR A 137 -5.37 14.17 5.39
CA TYR A 137 -4.86 14.08 6.76
C TYR A 137 -5.48 12.91 7.52
N ILE A 138 -6.80 12.77 7.48
CA ILE A 138 -7.52 11.65 8.11
C ILE A 138 -7.08 10.33 7.48
N PHE A 139 -6.95 10.24 6.16
CA PHE A 139 -6.49 9.03 5.48
C PHE A 139 -5.14 8.59 6.05
N TYR A 140 -4.11 9.45 6.03
CA TYR A 140 -2.76 9.11 6.49
C TYR A 140 -2.62 8.90 8.01
N HIS A 141 -3.49 9.49 8.83
CA HIS A 141 -3.47 9.33 10.28
C HIS A 141 -4.47 8.29 10.82
N SER A 142 -5.16 7.57 9.94
CA SER A 142 -6.15 6.53 10.31
C SER A 142 -5.70 5.15 9.81
N PRO A 143 -6.33 4.04 10.27
CA PRO A 143 -6.06 2.71 9.74
C PRO A 143 -6.50 2.53 8.27
N LEU A 144 -7.09 3.55 7.62
CA LEU A 144 -7.50 3.46 6.22
C LEU A 144 -6.32 3.19 5.28
N VAL A 145 -5.15 3.77 5.53
CA VAL A 145 -3.94 3.47 4.74
C VAL A 145 -3.57 2.00 4.83
N TYR A 146 -3.66 1.41 6.03
CA TYR A 146 -3.34 0.01 6.22
C TYR A 146 -4.25 -0.89 5.39
N TYR A 147 -5.57 -0.68 5.45
CA TYR A 147 -6.51 -1.46 4.66
C TYR A 147 -6.34 -1.22 3.15
N TRP A 148 -6.10 0.02 2.72
CA TRP A 148 -5.81 0.34 1.32
C TRP A 148 -4.57 -0.39 0.81
N ARG A 149 -3.47 -0.38 1.59
CA ARG A 149 -2.23 -1.09 1.23
C ARG A 149 -2.40 -2.61 1.24
N ARG A 150 -3.19 -3.13 2.19
CA ARG A 150 -3.46 -4.57 2.31
C ARG A 150 -4.28 -5.11 1.13
N THR A 151 -5.27 -4.37 0.63
CA THR A 151 -6.17 -4.89 -0.42
C THR A 151 -5.42 -5.34 -1.68
N ALA A 152 -5.70 -6.58 -2.13
CA ALA A 152 -4.96 -7.27 -3.18
C ALA A 152 -4.90 -6.55 -4.55
N TRP A 153 -5.92 -5.77 -4.89
CA TRP A 153 -6.04 -5.05 -6.18
C TRP A 153 -5.48 -3.61 -6.16
N LEU A 154 -5.07 -3.11 -4.99
CA LEU A 154 -4.59 -1.75 -4.79
C LEU A 154 -3.14 -1.84 -4.35
N GLY A 155 -2.87 -1.86 -3.04
CA GLY A 155 -1.49 -1.99 -2.55
C GLY A 155 -0.93 -3.41 -2.56
N GLY A 156 -1.75 -4.45 -2.75
CA GLY A 156 -1.26 -5.82 -2.95
C GLY A 156 -0.66 -6.49 -1.71
N GLY A 157 -0.75 -5.87 -0.52
CA GLY A 157 -0.11 -6.38 0.70
C GLY A 157 -0.59 -7.78 1.14
N GLU A 158 -1.88 -8.10 0.96
CA GLU A 158 -2.46 -9.42 1.29
C GLU A 158 -1.86 -10.57 0.46
N LYS A 159 -1.17 -10.28 -0.64
CA LYS A 159 -0.47 -11.29 -1.46
C LYS A 159 0.87 -11.73 -0.87
N PHE A 160 1.39 -11.04 0.14
CA PHE A 160 2.71 -11.27 0.73
C PHE A 160 2.61 -11.65 2.19
N VAL A 161 3.32 -12.71 2.58
CA VAL A 161 3.46 -13.16 3.95
C VAL A 161 4.93 -13.17 4.31
N ILE A 162 5.29 -12.51 5.40
CA ILE A 162 6.62 -12.58 6.00
C ILE A 162 6.61 -13.70 7.03
N ILE A 163 7.51 -14.67 6.89
CA ILE A 163 7.75 -15.73 7.86
C ILE A 163 9.03 -15.37 8.60
N LEU A 164 8.90 -15.06 9.89
CA LEU A 164 10.02 -14.77 10.77
C LEU A 164 10.35 -16.01 11.60
N ALA A 165 11.56 -16.51 11.40
CA ALA A 165 12.18 -17.53 12.23
C ALA A 165 12.60 -16.89 13.57
N ALA A 166 11.89 -17.18 14.66
CA ALA A 166 12.24 -16.71 16.00
C ALA A 166 12.32 -17.87 16.97
N ASN A 167 13.04 -17.71 18.08
CA ASN A 167 13.10 -18.72 19.15
C ASN A 167 12.40 -18.13 20.38
N VAL A 168 11.07 -18.21 20.40
CA VAL A 168 10.20 -17.49 21.34
C VAL A 168 10.29 -18.08 22.75
N GLY A 169 10.73 -19.34 22.88
CA GLY A 169 10.77 -20.08 24.15
C GLY A 169 12.16 -20.24 24.77
N GLY A 170 13.24 -20.01 24.03
CA GLY A 170 14.56 -20.54 24.39
C GLY A 170 14.64 -22.03 24.10
N GLY A 171 15.86 -22.53 23.81
CA GLY A 171 16.08 -23.93 23.47
C GLY A 171 15.98 -24.85 24.69
N VAL A 172 15.84 -26.15 24.43
CA VAL A 172 15.91 -27.18 25.50
C VAL A 172 17.33 -27.34 26.03
N MET A 173 18.33 -27.14 25.15
CA MET A 173 19.74 -27.39 25.44
C MET A 173 20.43 -26.18 26.09
N GLU A 174 20.03 -24.95 25.76
CA GLU A 174 20.63 -23.72 26.26
C GLU A 174 19.59 -22.67 26.63
N TRP A 175 19.77 -22.05 27.80
CA TRP A 175 18.93 -20.95 28.24
C TRP A 175 19.24 -19.69 27.44
N LYS A 176 18.18 -19.08 26.91
CA LYS A 176 18.30 -17.89 26.07
C LYS A 176 18.93 -16.71 26.81
N GLY A 177 20.04 -16.21 26.30
CA GLY A 177 20.80 -15.11 26.89
C GLY A 177 20.11 -13.76 26.75
N ALA A 178 20.51 -12.78 27.57
CA ALA A 178 19.96 -11.41 27.50
C ALA A 178 20.17 -10.74 26.14
N ARG A 179 21.28 -11.05 25.45
CA ARG A 179 21.59 -10.55 24.10
C ARG A 179 20.64 -11.15 23.06
N GLU A 180 20.37 -12.45 23.11
CA GLU A 180 19.44 -13.14 22.20
C GLU A 180 18.01 -12.64 22.38
N TRP A 181 17.57 -12.41 23.63
CA TRP A 181 16.29 -11.76 23.91
C TRP A 181 16.20 -10.36 23.29
N ALA A 182 17.29 -9.58 23.33
CA ALA A 182 17.33 -8.27 22.73
C ALA A 182 17.29 -8.33 21.20
N ILE A 183 18.05 -9.24 20.58
CA ILE A 183 18.04 -9.48 19.12
C ILE A 183 16.63 -9.85 18.67
N GLU A 184 15.99 -10.83 19.32
CA GLU A 184 14.63 -11.23 18.96
C GLU A 184 13.65 -10.07 19.07
N ARG A 185 13.69 -9.33 20.18
CA ARG A 185 12.79 -8.19 20.38
C ARG A 185 12.98 -7.13 19.31
N ASP A 186 14.21 -6.82 18.93
CA ASP A 186 14.50 -5.80 17.94
C ASP A 186 14.12 -6.25 16.52
N SER A 187 14.46 -7.51 16.16
CA SER A 187 14.13 -8.12 14.88
C SER A 187 12.62 -8.28 14.67
N THR A 188 11.91 -8.80 15.68
CA THR A 188 10.44 -8.95 15.66
C THR A 188 9.75 -7.59 15.56
N ARG A 189 10.19 -6.59 16.35
CA ARG A 189 9.63 -5.23 16.30
C ARG A 189 9.87 -4.56 14.94
N ASN A 190 11.04 -4.76 14.34
CA ASN A 190 11.38 -4.25 13.01
C ASN A 190 10.43 -4.83 11.95
N LYS A 191 10.33 -6.17 11.87
CA LYS A 191 9.48 -6.86 10.89
C LYS A 191 8.00 -6.59 11.10
N LYS A 192 7.53 -6.54 12.36
CA LYS A 192 6.14 -6.18 12.70
C LYS A 192 5.78 -4.76 12.23
N ARG A 193 6.70 -3.81 12.38
CA ARG A 193 6.50 -2.44 11.88
C ARG A 193 6.45 -2.39 10.36
N TYR A 194 7.33 -3.13 9.68
CA TYR A 194 7.35 -3.17 8.22
C TYR A 194 6.08 -3.81 7.66
N ALA A 195 5.68 -4.98 8.17
CA ALA A 195 4.45 -5.66 7.80
C ALA A 195 3.21 -4.78 8.05
N ALA A 196 3.10 -4.17 9.21
CA ALA A 196 1.99 -3.26 9.53
C ALA A 196 1.98 -1.99 8.66
N ARG A 197 3.14 -1.54 8.17
CA ARG A 197 3.20 -0.36 7.29
C ARG A 197 2.64 -0.66 5.90
N TRP A 198 2.89 -1.86 5.37
CA TRP A 198 2.56 -2.24 3.99
C TRP A 198 1.38 -3.20 3.86
N GLY A 199 0.77 -3.59 4.99
CA GLY A 199 -0.41 -4.45 4.97
C GLY A 199 -0.10 -5.94 4.80
N TYR A 200 1.17 -6.34 4.91
CA TYR A 200 1.58 -7.75 4.86
C TYR A 200 1.12 -8.51 6.10
N ASP A 201 1.00 -9.82 5.95
CA ASP A 201 0.87 -10.73 7.07
C ASP A 201 2.26 -11.11 7.59
N LEU A 202 2.40 -11.20 8.92
CA LEU A 202 3.64 -11.61 9.58
C LEU A 202 3.34 -12.85 10.41
N GLU A 203 3.95 -13.97 10.04
CA GLU A 203 3.94 -15.20 10.82
C GLU A 203 5.25 -15.31 11.58
N ILE A 204 5.16 -15.31 12.91
CA ILE A 204 6.32 -15.55 13.78
C ILE A 204 6.30 -17.03 14.14
N VAL A 205 7.33 -17.72 13.73
CA VAL A 205 7.46 -19.16 13.85
C VAL A 205 8.50 -19.48 14.90
N ASP A 206 8.15 -20.38 15.82
CA ASP A 206 9.07 -20.85 16.85
C ASP A 206 9.95 -21.99 16.32
N MET A 207 11.23 -21.67 16.08
CA MET A 207 12.31 -22.58 15.66
C MET A 207 13.03 -23.21 16.86
N SER A 208 12.38 -23.24 18.04
CA SER A 208 12.93 -23.93 19.20
C SER A 208 13.11 -25.42 18.91
N THR A 209 14.18 -26.00 19.46
CA THR A 209 14.56 -27.40 19.19
C THR A 209 13.47 -28.36 19.68
N LYS A 210 12.64 -28.86 18.77
CA LYS A 210 11.59 -29.83 19.12
C LYS A 210 12.17 -31.22 19.16
N LYS A 211 11.60 -32.09 20.01
CA LYS A 211 12.00 -33.51 20.09
C LYS A 211 12.00 -34.24 18.74
N ARG A 212 11.12 -33.82 17.80
CA ARG A 212 11.06 -34.35 16.42
C ARG A 212 12.31 -34.02 15.58
N TYR A 213 13.00 -32.93 15.92
CA TYR A 213 14.18 -32.41 15.24
C TYR A 213 15.41 -32.40 16.16
N ALA A 214 15.37 -33.12 17.29
CA ALA A 214 16.42 -33.11 18.33
C ALA A 214 17.76 -33.73 17.91
N HIS A 215 17.89 -34.17 16.67
CA HIS A 215 19.20 -34.41 16.07
C HIS A 215 19.67 -33.06 15.52
N GLU A 216 20.80 -32.54 16.00
CA GLU A 216 21.39 -31.19 15.73
C GLU A 216 21.34 -30.75 14.25
N TRP A 217 21.27 -31.72 13.35
CA TRP A 217 21.26 -31.54 11.91
C TRP A 217 19.87 -31.39 11.26
N ARG A 218 18.76 -31.52 12.00
CA ARG A 218 17.37 -31.35 11.48
C ARG A 218 16.74 -29.99 11.79
N GLU A 219 17.35 -29.19 12.65
CA GLU A 219 16.78 -27.92 13.14
C GLU A 219 16.56 -26.89 12.02
N SER A 220 17.49 -26.80 11.06
CA SER A 220 17.39 -25.82 9.99
C SER A 220 16.42 -26.24 8.87
N TRP A 221 16.09 -27.53 8.75
CA TRP A 221 15.07 -28.01 7.81
C TRP A 221 13.65 -27.69 8.27
N GLU A 222 13.44 -27.31 9.54
CA GLU A 222 12.12 -26.91 10.04
C GLU A 222 11.49 -25.81 9.17
N LYS A 223 12.33 -25.00 8.49
CA LYS A 223 11.97 -24.03 7.43
C LYS A 223 10.90 -24.59 6.50
N VAL A 224 11.11 -25.81 6.00
CA VAL A 224 10.24 -26.46 5.02
C VAL A 224 8.85 -26.71 5.57
N ASP A 225 8.76 -27.25 6.78
CA ASP A 225 7.48 -27.54 7.44
C ASP A 225 6.71 -26.25 7.75
N PHE A 226 7.41 -25.19 8.13
CA PHE A 226 6.79 -23.91 8.44
C PHE A 226 6.33 -23.13 7.22
N ILE A 227 7.09 -23.17 6.12
CA ILE A 227 6.67 -22.61 4.84
C ILE A 227 5.38 -23.31 4.38
N ARG A 228 5.34 -24.65 4.45
CA ARG A 228 4.15 -25.44 4.10
C ARG A 228 2.95 -25.09 4.99
N GLN A 229 3.16 -24.91 6.30
CA GLN A 229 2.11 -24.48 7.22
C GLN A 229 1.61 -23.06 6.93
N ALA A 230 2.51 -22.12 6.63
CA ALA A 230 2.16 -20.76 6.26
C ALA A 230 1.33 -20.72 4.97
N MET A 231 1.68 -21.51 3.95
CA MET A 231 0.92 -21.61 2.69
C MET A 231 -0.51 -22.13 2.88
N ARG A 232 -0.73 -23.00 3.87
CA ARG A 232 -2.06 -23.47 4.26
C ARG A 232 -2.83 -22.42 5.07
N LYS A 233 -2.16 -21.73 6.00
CA LYS A 233 -2.76 -20.71 6.87
C LYS A 233 -3.18 -19.46 6.09
N TYR A 234 -2.40 -19.07 5.09
CA TYR A 234 -2.61 -17.88 4.27
C TYR A 234 -2.93 -18.25 2.82
N PRO A 235 -4.13 -18.75 2.52
CA PRO A 235 -4.44 -19.29 1.20
C PRO A 235 -4.43 -18.25 0.07
N LYS A 236 -4.65 -16.98 0.42
CA LYS A 236 -4.69 -15.83 -0.51
C LYS A 236 -3.32 -15.26 -0.86
N ALA A 237 -2.29 -15.61 -0.09
CA ALA A 237 -0.95 -15.14 -0.34
C ALA A 237 -0.33 -15.89 -1.52
N GLU A 238 0.38 -15.13 -2.36
CA GLU A 238 1.10 -15.64 -3.53
C GLU A 238 2.57 -15.88 -3.18
N TRP A 239 3.17 -14.95 -2.43
CA TRP A 239 4.58 -14.96 -2.10
C TRP A 239 4.81 -15.03 -0.58
N PHE A 240 5.74 -15.89 -0.19
CA PHE A 240 6.16 -16.12 1.18
C PHE A 240 7.62 -15.74 1.30
N TRP A 241 7.93 -14.75 2.13
CA TRP A 241 9.27 -14.27 2.38
C TRP A 241 9.78 -14.86 3.68
N TRP A 242 10.75 -15.76 3.59
CA TRP A 242 11.44 -16.28 4.75
C TRP A 242 12.51 -15.30 5.23
N LEU A 243 12.54 -15.04 6.54
CA LEU A 243 13.55 -14.21 7.18
C LEU A 243 14.07 -14.85 8.46
N ASP A 244 15.39 -14.97 8.55
CA ASP A 244 16.07 -15.38 9.77
C ASP A 244 16.03 -14.29 10.85
N LEU A 245 16.21 -14.70 12.10
CA LEU A 245 16.15 -13.80 13.27
C LEU A 245 17.19 -12.68 13.18
N ASN A 246 18.40 -13.02 12.74
CA ASN A 246 19.58 -12.15 12.65
C ASN A 246 19.53 -11.24 11.40
N THR A 247 18.33 -10.89 10.92
CA THR A 247 18.12 -9.94 9.82
C THR A 247 17.42 -8.66 10.28
N PHE A 248 17.71 -7.53 9.62
CA PHE A 248 17.08 -6.24 9.92
C PHE A 248 16.69 -5.48 8.65
N VAL A 249 15.41 -5.09 8.54
CA VAL A 249 14.93 -4.26 7.42
C VAL A 249 15.41 -2.83 7.66
N MET A 250 16.31 -2.36 6.80
CA MET A 250 16.93 -1.06 6.86
C MET A 250 16.05 0.02 6.24
N GLU A 251 15.33 -0.32 5.17
CA GLU A 251 14.51 0.62 4.40
C GLU A 251 13.00 0.32 4.51
N PRO A 252 12.29 0.90 5.50
CA PRO A 252 10.87 0.69 5.66
C PRO A 252 10.03 1.60 4.73
N SER A 253 10.66 2.40 3.87
CA SER A 253 10.01 3.50 3.15
C SER A 253 9.30 3.08 1.87
N TYR A 254 9.63 1.91 1.31
CA TYR A 254 9.04 1.33 0.10
C TYR A 254 8.60 -0.13 0.30
N SER A 255 7.75 -0.60 -0.62
CA SER A 255 7.14 -1.93 -0.59
C SER A 255 8.01 -2.98 -1.29
N LEU A 256 7.73 -4.27 -1.09
CA LEU A 256 8.43 -5.36 -1.78
C LEU A 256 8.06 -5.38 -3.26
N GLN A 257 6.84 -4.97 -3.58
CA GLN A 257 6.33 -4.87 -4.94
C GLN A 257 7.13 -3.83 -5.72
N ASP A 258 7.29 -2.63 -5.15
CA ASP A 258 8.05 -1.56 -5.79
C ASP A 258 9.54 -1.89 -5.85
N HIS A 259 10.06 -2.60 -4.85
CA HIS A 259 11.48 -2.97 -4.79
C HIS A 259 11.85 -4.07 -5.78
N ILE A 260 11.04 -5.13 -5.87
CA ILE A 260 11.40 -6.38 -6.59
C ILE A 260 10.33 -6.77 -7.60
N PHE A 261 9.09 -6.97 -7.14
CA PHE A 261 8.13 -7.80 -7.88
C PHE A 261 7.43 -7.11 -9.06
N ASN A 262 7.33 -5.78 -9.07
CA ASN A 262 6.73 -5.06 -10.21
C ASN A 262 7.59 -5.16 -11.47
N ASP A 263 8.92 -5.16 -11.30
CA ASP A 263 9.91 -5.26 -12.37
C ASP A 263 10.80 -6.49 -12.16
N LEU A 264 10.19 -7.64 -11.86
CA LEU A 264 10.90 -8.84 -11.43
C LEU A 264 11.97 -9.29 -12.45
N GLU A 265 11.62 -9.32 -13.74
CA GLU A 265 12.50 -9.74 -14.85
C GLU A 265 13.80 -8.94 -14.93
N LYS A 266 13.77 -7.66 -14.52
CA LYS A 266 14.95 -6.79 -14.57
C LYS A 266 15.92 -7.05 -13.42
N HIS A 267 15.41 -7.45 -12.26
CA HIS A 267 16.18 -7.58 -11.04
C HIS A 267 16.75 -8.98 -10.84
N ILE A 268 16.04 -10.00 -11.33
CA ILE A 268 16.50 -11.38 -11.21
C ILE A 268 17.47 -11.74 -12.33
N TYR A 269 18.41 -12.60 -12.00
CA TYR A 269 19.17 -13.36 -12.98
C TYR A 269 18.95 -14.85 -12.72
N ARG A 270 19.01 -15.65 -13.79
CA ARG A 270 18.77 -17.10 -13.73
C ARG A 270 20.02 -17.90 -14.06
N ASP A 271 20.89 -17.29 -14.87
CA ASP A 271 22.17 -17.88 -15.22
C ASP A 271 23.11 -17.82 -14.02
N ILE A 272 23.40 -18.97 -13.44
CA ILE A 272 24.33 -19.07 -12.31
C ILE A 272 25.74 -18.58 -12.68
N ASN A 273 26.11 -18.57 -13.97
CA ASN A 273 27.42 -18.09 -14.40
C ASN A 273 27.64 -16.57 -14.19
N GLU A 274 26.58 -15.79 -13.93
CA GLU A 274 26.72 -14.38 -13.57
C GLU A 274 27.42 -14.19 -12.21
N TYR A 275 27.14 -15.09 -11.27
CA TYR A 275 27.81 -15.17 -9.99
C TYR A 275 27.85 -16.61 -9.51
N ASN A 276 29.05 -17.18 -9.47
CA ASN A 276 29.22 -18.61 -9.20
C ASN A 276 30.36 -18.85 -8.20
N PRO A 277 30.17 -18.50 -6.92
CA PRO A 277 31.19 -18.75 -5.89
C PRO A 277 31.54 -20.24 -5.75
N LEU A 278 30.58 -21.12 -6.02
CA LEU A 278 30.69 -22.57 -5.91
C LEU A 278 31.33 -23.25 -7.12
N ASN A 279 31.67 -22.51 -8.18
CA ASN A 279 32.16 -23.05 -9.45
C ASN A 279 31.29 -24.20 -10.02
N LEU A 280 29.97 -24.08 -9.88
CA LEU A 280 29.02 -25.06 -10.42
C LEU A 280 29.07 -25.05 -11.94
N THR A 281 29.10 -26.23 -12.55
CA THR A 281 29.10 -26.33 -14.01
C THR A 281 27.67 -26.17 -14.55
N HIS A 282 27.45 -25.14 -15.37
CA HIS A 282 26.13 -24.86 -15.97
C HIS A 282 26.23 -24.22 -17.36
N PRO A 283 25.37 -24.59 -18.33
CA PRO A 283 24.36 -25.67 -18.30
C PRO A 283 24.97 -27.06 -18.57
N PHE A 284 24.25 -28.12 -18.21
CA PHE A 284 24.66 -29.47 -18.57
C PHE A 284 24.34 -29.78 -20.04
N ASN A 285 25.27 -30.45 -20.71
CA ASN A 285 25.13 -30.85 -22.11
C ASN A 285 24.62 -32.29 -22.27
N ASP A 286 23.81 -32.77 -21.32
CA ASP A 286 23.32 -34.14 -21.32
C ASP A 286 22.27 -34.36 -22.41
N VAL A 287 22.41 -35.47 -23.15
CA VAL A 287 21.59 -35.79 -24.34
C VAL A 287 20.13 -36.10 -23.99
N TYR A 288 19.84 -36.52 -22.75
CA TYR A 288 18.49 -36.84 -22.30
C TYR A 288 17.69 -35.64 -21.76
N LEU A 289 18.31 -34.47 -21.64
CA LEU A 289 17.62 -33.25 -21.18
C LEU A 289 16.82 -32.60 -22.30
N ASP A 290 15.67 -32.02 -21.97
CA ASP A 290 14.90 -31.16 -22.86
C ASP A 290 15.59 -29.79 -23.03
N ASP A 291 15.24 -29.08 -24.10
CA ASP A 291 15.87 -27.79 -24.44
C ASP A 291 15.71 -26.74 -23.34
N VAL A 292 14.60 -26.77 -22.59
CA VAL A 292 14.37 -25.87 -21.45
C VAL A 292 15.30 -26.23 -20.28
N SER A 293 15.56 -27.51 -20.02
CA SER A 293 16.49 -27.97 -18.96
C SER A 293 17.96 -27.71 -19.27
N ARG A 294 18.30 -27.65 -20.56
CA ARG A 294 19.64 -27.28 -21.03
C ARG A 294 19.85 -25.77 -21.07
N SER A 295 18.79 -24.99 -21.05
CA SER A 295 18.89 -23.52 -21.05
C SER A 295 19.41 -23.00 -19.72
N THR A 296 20.31 -22.01 -19.74
CA THR A 296 20.78 -21.32 -18.52
C THR A 296 19.69 -20.50 -17.84
N VAL A 297 18.70 -20.06 -18.61
CA VAL A 297 17.60 -19.22 -18.14
C VAL A 297 16.26 -19.95 -18.08
N GLY A 298 16.27 -21.27 -18.28
CA GLY A 298 15.05 -22.06 -18.45
C GLY A 298 14.24 -21.55 -19.63
N ASN A 299 12.97 -21.21 -19.40
CA ASN A 299 12.06 -20.68 -20.41
C ASN A 299 12.17 -19.15 -20.61
N GLY A 300 13.04 -18.46 -19.87
CA GLY A 300 13.24 -17.01 -19.95
C GLY A 300 12.10 -16.15 -19.40
N GLN A 301 11.02 -16.73 -18.86
CA GLN A 301 9.87 -15.98 -18.36
C GLN A 301 9.94 -15.83 -16.83
N ALA A 302 9.78 -14.60 -16.33
CA ALA A 302 9.75 -14.32 -14.88
C ALA A 302 8.58 -15.01 -14.17
N ASP A 303 7.44 -15.19 -14.85
CA ASP A 303 6.25 -15.84 -14.28
C ASP A 303 6.46 -17.32 -13.93
N SER A 304 7.48 -17.96 -14.50
CA SER A 304 7.84 -19.35 -14.16
C SER A 304 8.64 -19.46 -12.87
N VAL A 305 9.16 -18.35 -12.35
CA VAL A 305 10.00 -18.36 -11.16
C VAL A 305 9.12 -18.57 -9.94
N ASN A 306 9.46 -19.60 -9.17
CA ASN A 306 8.75 -19.97 -7.94
C ASN A 306 9.63 -19.85 -6.70
N PHE A 307 10.95 -19.77 -6.86
CA PHE A 307 11.88 -19.67 -5.73
C PHE A 307 12.97 -18.66 -6.07
N ILE A 308 13.14 -17.66 -5.21
CA ILE A 308 14.09 -16.57 -5.41
C ILE A 308 14.98 -16.48 -4.17
N LEU A 309 16.28 -16.61 -4.36
CA LEU A 309 17.26 -16.47 -3.28
C LEU A 309 18.42 -15.57 -3.70
N SER A 310 19.37 -15.34 -2.81
CA SER A 310 20.62 -14.63 -3.12
C SER A 310 21.80 -15.57 -2.94
N GLN A 311 22.86 -15.35 -3.71
CA GLN A 311 24.13 -16.03 -3.52
C GLN A 311 25.11 -15.15 -2.76
N ASP A 312 25.85 -15.72 -1.82
CA ASP A 312 26.84 -15.04 -0.99
C ASP A 312 28.29 -15.43 -1.31
N CYS A 313 29.21 -15.28 -0.35
CA CYS A 313 30.61 -15.61 -0.60
C CYS A 313 30.86 -17.12 -0.67
N SER A 314 30.01 -17.94 -0.04
CA SER A 314 30.17 -19.39 0.00
C SER A 314 29.17 -20.13 -0.87
N GLY A 315 28.05 -19.52 -1.28
CA GLY A 315 27.07 -20.24 -2.09
C GLY A 315 25.67 -19.67 -1.99
N PHE A 316 24.69 -20.53 -1.79
CA PHE A 316 23.28 -20.16 -1.67
C PHE A 316 22.98 -19.66 -0.25
N ASN A 317 22.39 -18.47 -0.15
CA ASN A 317 21.99 -17.93 1.14
C ASN A 317 20.48 -18.11 1.40
N LEU A 318 20.15 -18.80 2.49
CA LEU A 318 18.78 -19.06 2.93
C LEU A 318 18.36 -18.26 4.17
N GLY A 319 19.03 -17.14 4.44
CA GLY A 319 18.65 -16.21 5.51
C GLY A 319 17.58 -15.19 5.10
N SER A 320 17.44 -14.94 3.79
CA SER A 320 16.37 -14.12 3.20
C SER A 320 16.07 -14.64 1.80
N PHE A 321 14.91 -15.27 1.61
CA PHE A 321 14.50 -15.82 0.31
C PHE A 321 12.98 -15.82 0.15
N PHE A 322 12.52 -15.83 -1.10
CA PHE A 322 11.11 -15.81 -1.45
C PHE A 322 10.68 -17.12 -2.09
N VAL A 323 9.50 -17.57 -1.71
CA VAL A 323 8.86 -18.76 -2.27
C VAL A 323 7.47 -18.40 -2.72
N ARG A 324 7.14 -18.73 -3.97
CA ARG A 324 5.80 -18.61 -4.53
C ARG A 324 4.99 -19.84 -4.17
N LYS A 325 3.72 -19.66 -3.83
CA LYS A 325 2.79 -20.77 -3.68
C LYS A 325 2.48 -21.38 -5.04
N SER A 326 2.91 -22.62 -5.26
CA SER A 326 2.68 -23.36 -6.50
C SER A 326 2.76 -24.87 -6.25
N GLU A 327 2.23 -25.67 -7.17
CA GLU A 327 2.40 -27.14 -7.13
C GLU A 327 3.87 -27.54 -7.23
N TRP A 328 4.68 -26.79 -7.97
CA TRP A 328 6.11 -27.01 -8.06
C TRP A 328 6.77 -26.83 -6.69
N THR A 329 6.38 -25.79 -5.96
CA THR A 329 6.91 -25.49 -4.63
C THR A 329 6.57 -26.61 -3.65
N ASP A 330 5.33 -27.10 -3.65
CA ASP A 330 4.94 -28.21 -2.78
C ASP A 330 5.82 -29.46 -3.03
N ARG A 331 6.12 -29.77 -4.31
CA ARG A 331 7.01 -30.88 -4.68
C ARG A 331 8.46 -30.63 -4.28
N LEU A 332 8.97 -29.41 -4.47
CA LEU A 332 10.31 -29.04 -4.02
C LEU A 332 10.43 -29.23 -2.50
N LEU A 333 9.45 -28.76 -1.73
CA LEU A 333 9.44 -28.89 -0.28
C LEU A 333 9.35 -30.36 0.17
N ASP A 334 8.76 -31.27 -0.61
CA ASP A 334 8.75 -32.69 -0.30
C ASP A 334 10.13 -33.33 -0.51
N VAL A 335 10.79 -33.02 -1.64
CA VAL A 335 12.13 -33.55 -1.98
C VAL A 335 13.21 -32.93 -1.11
N TRP A 336 13.11 -31.65 -0.79
CA TRP A 336 14.08 -30.94 0.06
C TRP A 336 14.02 -31.41 1.52
N TRP A 337 12.85 -31.88 1.96
CA TRP A 337 12.65 -32.53 3.26
C TRP A 337 13.00 -34.04 3.26
N ASP A 338 13.36 -34.63 2.11
CA ASP A 338 13.60 -36.07 2.01
C ASP A 338 14.75 -36.50 2.93
N PRO A 339 14.52 -37.41 3.90
CA PRO A 339 15.57 -37.91 4.78
C PRO A 339 16.71 -38.60 4.03
N VAL A 340 16.49 -39.14 2.83
CA VAL A 340 17.55 -39.81 2.05
C VAL A 340 18.65 -38.83 1.67
N SER A 341 18.28 -37.63 1.21
CA SER A 341 19.22 -36.58 0.83
C SER A 341 20.08 -36.16 2.02
N TYR A 342 19.45 -36.05 3.20
CA TYR A 342 20.10 -35.59 4.43
C TYR A 342 20.92 -36.70 5.12
N GLU A 343 20.38 -37.90 5.32
CA GLU A 343 21.04 -38.97 6.09
C GLU A 343 22.31 -39.47 5.42
N GLN A 344 22.43 -39.36 4.09
CA GLN A 344 23.61 -39.85 3.38
C GLN A 344 24.77 -38.85 3.37
N LYS A 345 24.49 -37.54 3.40
CA LYS A 345 25.50 -36.49 3.21
C LYS A 345 25.64 -35.49 4.37
N HIS A 346 24.88 -35.65 5.45
CA HIS A 346 24.94 -34.75 6.62
C HIS A 346 26.32 -34.65 7.29
N MET A 347 27.23 -35.62 7.09
CA MET A 347 28.60 -35.56 7.61
C MET A 347 29.54 -34.76 6.69
N GLU A 348 29.17 -34.57 5.43
CA GLU A 348 29.95 -33.81 4.42
C GLU A 348 29.49 -32.35 4.34
N TRP A 349 28.21 -32.10 4.64
CA TRP A 349 27.58 -30.77 4.53
C TRP A 349 27.72 -29.96 5.81
N GLU A 350 28.53 -28.90 5.72
CA GLU A 350 28.72 -27.95 6.81
C GLU A 350 27.52 -27.00 6.93
N HIS A 351 26.92 -26.58 5.81
CA HIS A 351 25.87 -25.56 5.75
C HIS A 351 24.46 -26.17 5.64
N LYS A 352 24.31 -27.43 6.05
CA LYS A 352 23.02 -28.06 6.34
C LYS A 352 22.05 -27.98 5.15
N GLU A 353 20.93 -27.27 5.30
CA GLU A 353 19.84 -27.23 4.32
C GLU A 353 20.20 -26.43 3.07
N GLN A 354 21.19 -25.53 3.19
CA GLN A 354 21.76 -24.78 2.08
C GLN A 354 22.47 -25.73 1.12
N ASP A 355 23.41 -26.52 1.63
CA ASP A 355 24.14 -27.52 0.83
C ASP A 355 23.21 -28.55 0.18
N ALA A 356 22.15 -28.95 0.89
CA ALA A 356 21.15 -29.85 0.34
C ALA A 356 20.41 -29.21 -0.84
N LEU A 357 20.05 -27.92 -0.75
CA LEU A 357 19.42 -27.21 -1.86
C LEU A 357 20.39 -27.00 -3.03
N GLU A 358 21.67 -26.76 -2.77
CA GLU A 358 22.72 -26.64 -3.79
C GLU A 358 22.93 -27.97 -4.53
N GLN A 359 22.94 -29.09 -3.79
CA GLN A 359 23.00 -30.42 -4.38
C GLN A 359 21.77 -30.73 -5.23
N LEU A 360 20.58 -30.35 -4.76
CA LEU A 360 19.33 -30.49 -5.52
C LEU A 360 19.33 -29.64 -6.77
N TYR A 361 19.75 -28.38 -6.66
CA TYR A 361 19.94 -27.49 -7.81
C TYR A 361 20.92 -28.10 -8.82
N THR A 362 22.04 -28.63 -8.34
CA THR A 362 23.07 -29.25 -9.20
C THR A 362 22.57 -30.54 -9.84
N ALA A 363 21.80 -31.38 -9.13
CA ALA A 363 21.38 -32.68 -9.64
C ALA A 363 20.10 -32.64 -10.47
N GLN A 364 19.19 -31.70 -10.21
CA GLN A 364 17.81 -31.75 -10.71
C GLN A 364 17.48 -30.55 -11.62
N PRO A 365 17.45 -30.74 -12.95
CA PRO A 365 17.17 -29.67 -13.90
C PRO A 365 15.80 -29.01 -13.71
N TRP A 366 14.77 -29.79 -13.34
CA TRP A 366 13.41 -29.29 -13.09
C TRP A 366 13.33 -28.33 -11.88
N ILE A 367 14.30 -28.38 -10.96
CA ILE A 367 14.39 -27.44 -9.86
C ILE A 367 14.97 -26.11 -10.38
N ARG A 368 16.09 -26.18 -11.10
CA ARG A 368 16.79 -25.00 -11.65
C ARG A 368 15.90 -24.12 -12.51
N GLN A 369 15.10 -24.73 -13.38
CA GLN A 369 14.19 -24.04 -14.30
C GLN A 369 13.14 -23.15 -13.63
N HIS A 370 12.94 -23.26 -12.31
CA HIS A 370 11.97 -22.48 -11.54
C HIS A 370 12.64 -21.66 -10.41
N MET A 371 13.98 -21.72 -10.32
CA MET A 371 14.78 -20.91 -9.42
C MET A 371 15.33 -19.68 -10.14
N ALA A 372 15.48 -18.58 -9.40
CA ALA A 372 16.18 -17.39 -9.83
C ALA A 372 16.94 -16.78 -8.67
N PHE A 373 17.88 -15.91 -9.00
CA PHE A 373 18.75 -15.27 -8.05
C PHE A 373 18.55 -13.76 -8.08
N LEU A 374 18.64 -13.14 -6.92
CA LEU A 374 18.75 -11.70 -6.78
C LEU A 374 20.18 -11.32 -6.38
N PRO A 375 20.67 -10.14 -6.80
CA PRO A 375 21.88 -9.56 -6.23
C PRO A 375 21.75 -9.52 -4.70
N GLN A 376 22.76 -10.03 -3.98
CA GLN A 376 22.65 -10.23 -2.54
C GLN A 376 22.29 -8.96 -1.77
N ARG A 377 22.91 -7.83 -2.10
CA ARG A 377 22.64 -6.53 -1.46
C ARG A 377 21.21 -6.06 -1.57
N MET A 378 20.46 -6.56 -2.55
CA MET A 378 19.07 -6.16 -2.77
C MET A 378 18.14 -6.68 -1.67
N ILE A 379 18.39 -7.86 -1.11
CA ILE A 379 17.47 -8.50 -0.14
C ILE A 379 18.16 -9.11 1.07
N ASN A 380 19.48 -9.14 1.09
CA ASN A 380 20.26 -9.98 1.99
C ASN A 380 21.72 -9.51 2.15
N SER A 381 21.93 -8.19 2.21
CA SER A 381 23.28 -7.59 2.35
C SER A 381 23.95 -8.05 3.64
N PHE A 382 25.27 -8.16 3.63
CA PHE A 382 26.07 -8.61 4.76
C PHE A 382 26.74 -7.45 5.50
N PRO A 383 26.94 -7.56 6.82
CA PRO A 383 27.80 -6.65 7.54
C PRO A 383 29.25 -6.81 7.09
N GLU A 384 30.06 -5.77 7.23
CA GLU A 384 31.49 -5.77 6.81
C GLU A 384 32.31 -6.90 7.47
N GLY A 385 31.86 -7.44 8.61
CA GLY A 385 32.52 -8.54 9.30
C GLY A 385 32.19 -9.94 8.74
N ALA A 386 31.08 -10.11 8.03
CA ALA A 386 30.72 -11.39 7.40
C ALA A 386 31.47 -11.54 6.08
N CYS A 387 31.93 -12.74 5.70
CA CYS A 387 32.67 -12.95 4.44
C CYS A 387 33.89 -12.01 4.27
N SER A 388 34.57 -11.67 5.37
CA SER A 388 35.59 -10.61 5.42
C SER A 388 37.01 -11.07 5.07
N GLU A 389 37.20 -12.33 4.68
CA GLU A 389 38.52 -12.90 4.36
C GLU A 389 39.27 -12.09 3.28
N ASN A 390 38.52 -11.58 2.30
CA ASN A 390 39.04 -10.77 1.19
C ASN A 390 38.78 -9.26 1.37
N GLY A 391 38.36 -8.83 2.57
CA GLY A 391 37.98 -7.45 2.86
C GLY A 391 36.58 -7.06 2.38
N ASN A 392 36.27 -5.76 2.41
CA ASN A 392 34.95 -5.26 2.07
C ASN A 392 34.68 -5.31 0.55
N ASN A 393 33.75 -6.17 0.12
CA ASN A 393 33.24 -6.26 -1.23
C ASN A 393 31.88 -5.57 -1.43
N THR A 394 31.80 -4.68 -2.41
CA THR A 394 30.58 -3.95 -2.79
C THR A 394 29.49 -4.82 -3.41
N ARG A 395 29.75 -6.10 -3.68
CA ARG A 395 28.76 -7.03 -4.26
C ARG A 395 27.80 -7.59 -3.21
N PHE A 396 28.27 -7.80 -1.99
CA PHE A 396 27.49 -8.46 -0.94
C PHE A 396 27.43 -7.72 0.38
N HIS A 397 28.40 -6.84 0.70
CA HIS A 397 28.31 -6.05 1.92
C HIS A 397 27.36 -4.87 1.81
N TYR A 398 26.80 -4.51 2.96
CA TYR A 398 25.92 -3.37 3.12
C TYR A 398 26.64 -2.08 2.75
N GLU A 399 26.09 -1.34 1.79
CA GLU A 399 26.55 -0.01 1.42
C GLU A 399 25.54 1.05 1.89
N GLN A 400 26.02 2.02 2.68
CA GLN A 400 25.16 3.06 3.23
C GLN A 400 24.63 4.02 2.17
N ASN A 401 25.42 4.31 1.14
CA ASN A 401 25.06 5.27 0.09
C ASN A 401 23.92 4.77 -0.80
N ASP A 402 23.95 3.47 -1.11
CA ASP A 402 22.95 2.82 -1.97
C ASP A 402 21.67 2.45 -1.20
N ARG A 403 21.70 2.53 0.13
CA ARG A 403 20.58 2.23 1.04
C ARG A 403 20.03 0.82 0.82
N ASP A 404 20.89 -0.16 1.02
CA ASP A 404 20.53 -1.57 0.91
C ASP A 404 19.32 -1.91 1.79
N PHE A 405 18.38 -2.70 1.26
CA PHE A 405 17.04 -2.86 1.83
C PHE A 405 17.03 -3.63 3.16
N LEU A 406 17.83 -4.69 3.24
CA LEU A 406 17.92 -5.59 4.38
C LEU A 406 19.37 -5.98 4.62
N VAL A 407 19.77 -5.98 5.90
CA VAL A 407 21.04 -6.53 6.36
C VAL A 407 20.82 -7.85 7.07
N ASN A 408 21.64 -8.83 6.78
CA ASN A 408 21.67 -10.15 7.38
C ASN A 408 23.03 -10.37 8.06
N MET A 409 23.00 -10.47 9.39
CA MET A 409 24.17 -10.76 10.21
C MET A 409 24.45 -12.26 10.23
N ALA A 410 24.48 -12.89 9.06
CA ALA A 410 24.72 -14.32 8.92
C ALA A 410 26.10 -14.69 9.48
N GLY A 411 26.18 -15.78 10.25
CA GLY A 411 27.43 -16.26 10.82
C GLY A 411 28.00 -15.36 11.95
N CYS A 412 27.25 -14.40 12.48
CA CYS A 412 27.73 -13.55 13.57
C CYS A 412 27.97 -14.33 14.87
N GLU A 413 27.38 -15.51 15.01
CA GLU A 413 27.55 -16.42 16.16
C GLU A 413 28.97 -17.02 16.21
N TRP A 414 29.67 -17.03 15.07
CA TRP A 414 31.01 -17.60 14.92
C TRP A 414 32.08 -16.51 15.10
N GLY A 415 32.25 -16.07 16.36
CA GLY A 415 33.34 -15.17 16.74
C GLY A 415 33.10 -13.67 16.51
N ARG A 416 31.87 -13.26 16.16
CA ARG A 416 31.44 -11.85 16.08
C ARG A 416 30.37 -11.54 17.14
N ASP A 417 29.93 -10.29 17.23
CA ASP A 417 28.88 -9.89 18.18
C ASP A 417 27.58 -9.55 17.44
N CYS A 418 26.70 -10.55 17.30
CA CYS A 418 25.39 -10.41 16.65
C CYS A 418 24.58 -9.24 17.22
N TRP A 419 24.59 -9.06 18.53
CA TRP A 419 23.81 -8.02 19.19
C TRP A 419 24.39 -6.63 18.92
N GLY A 420 25.71 -6.48 19.00
CA GLY A 420 26.40 -5.23 18.70
C GLY A 420 26.19 -4.79 17.26
N GLU A 421 26.28 -5.73 16.31
CA GLU A 421 26.01 -5.46 14.89
C GLU A 421 24.54 -5.05 14.67
N MET A 422 23.60 -5.83 15.19
CA MET A 422 22.16 -5.52 15.10
C MET A 422 21.83 -4.16 15.70
N TYR A 423 22.45 -3.84 16.84
CA TYR A 423 22.30 -2.55 17.50
C TYR A 423 22.80 -1.41 16.61
N ASN A 424 23.98 -1.56 16.00
CA ASN A 424 24.57 -0.58 15.10
C ASN A 424 23.67 -0.32 13.88
N TYR A 425 23.23 -1.38 13.19
CA TYR A 425 22.33 -1.26 12.03
C TYR A 425 20.96 -0.70 12.41
N ARG A 426 20.46 -1.01 13.61
CA ARG A 426 19.23 -0.40 14.13
C ARG A 426 19.37 1.11 14.30
N GLU A 427 20.48 1.58 14.89
CA GLU A 427 20.75 3.02 15.03
C GLU A 427 20.95 3.68 13.67
N LEU A 428 21.66 3.03 12.76
CA LEU A 428 21.88 3.51 11.39
C LEU A 428 20.56 3.63 10.63
N SER A 429 19.70 2.61 10.68
CA SER A 429 18.37 2.65 10.05
C SER A 429 17.51 3.77 10.64
N TYR A 430 17.54 3.99 11.95
CA TYR A 430 16.87 5.13 12.56
C TYR A 430 17.41 6.44 12.01
N TYR A 431 18.75 6.62 11.99
CA TYR A 431 19.42 7.83 11.52
C TYR A 431 19.08 8.17 10.06
N LEU A 432 19.09 7.17 9.16
CA LEU A 432 18.78 7.33 7.74
C LEU A 432 17.30 7.67 7.50
N ASN A 433 16.40 7.03 8.24
CA ASN A 433 14.95 7.14 8.05
C ASN A 433 14.25 8.20 8.93
N ARG A 434 15.01 9.13 9.53
CA ARG A 434 14.44 10.24 10.32
C ARG A 434 13.51 11.09 9.48
N SER A 435 12.33 11.35 10.01
CA SER A 435 11.38 12.30 9.42
C SER A 435 11.95 13.71 9.39
N LEU A 436 11.44 14.57 8.49
CA LEU A 436 11.85 15.98 8.44
C LEU A 436 11.70 16.69 9.79
N TRP A 437 10.67 16.32 10.56
CA TRP A 437 10.43 16.86 11.89
C TRP A 437 11.45 16.36 12.93
N GLU A 438 11.86 15.10 12.86
CA GLU A 438 12.93 14.56 13.73
C GLU A 438 14.28 15.18 13.39
N ARG A 439 14.62 15.31 12.10
CA ARG A 439 15.83 16.03 11.66
C ARG A 439 15.84 17.47 12.18
N PHE A 440 14.70 18.16 12.11
CA PHE A 440 14.58 19.51 12.67
C PHE A 440 14.80 19.55 14.19
N LYS A 441 14.21 18.61 14.95
CA LYS A 441 14.38 18.55 16.41
C LYS A 441 15.81 18.18 16.81
N GLU A 442 16.38 17.17 16.19
CA GLU A 442 17.68 16.62 16.58
C GLU A 442 18.84 17.46 16.04
N ASP A 443 18.80 17.90 14.78
CA ASP A 443 19.95 18.56 14.17
C ASP A 443 19.93 20.08 14.39
N LEU A 444 18.75 20.71 14.43
CA LEU A 444 18.63 22.16 14.65
C LEU A 444 18.37 22.52 16.11
N LEU A 445 17.34 21.93 16.75
CA LEU A 445 16.99 22.31 18.12
C LEU A 445 18.03 21.81 19.15
N CYS A 446 18.52 20.56 19.06
CA CYS A 446 19.57 20.12 19.98
C CYS A 446 20.88 20.90 19.77
N ALA A 447 21.26 21.21 18.52
CA ALA A 447 22.47 21.98 18.27
C ALA A 447 22.36 23.42 18.80
N ALA A 448 21.20 24.07 18.62
CA ALA A 448 20.92 25.37 19.19
C ALA A 448 20.92 25.34 20.72
N TRP A 449 20.29 24.31 21.32
CA TRP A 449 20.26 24.12 22.76
C TRP A 449 21.65 23.87 23.35
N PHE A 450 22.46 23.04 22.69
CA PHE A 450 23.84 22.77 23.09
C PHE A 450 24.69 24.05 23.04
N LYS A 451 24.52 24.87 22.00
CA LYS A 451 25.20 26.19 21.92
C LYS A 451 24.75 27.15 23.02
N LEU A 452 23.50 27.08 23.46
CA LEU A 452 22.95 27.98 24.48
C LEU A 452 23.27 27.54 25.92
N THR A 453 23.31 26.23 26.19
CA THR A 453 23.38 25.68 27.55
C THR A 453 24.65 24.88 27.85
N GLY A 454 25.42 24.51 26.82
CA GLY A 454 26.56 23.60 26.93
C GLY A 454 26.16 22.14 27.22
N GLN A 455 24.87 21.83 27.36
CA GLN A 455 24.39 20.49 27.68
C GLN A 455 23.91 19.77 26.41
N LYS A 456 24.42 18.55 26.20
CA LYS A 456 23.91 17.66 25.15
C LYS A 456 22.60 17.06 25.61
N VAL A 457 21.51 17.44 24.94
CA VAL A 457 20.17 16.87 25.19
C VAL A 457 19.80 15.98 24.01
N LYS A 458 19.33 14.76 24.30
CA LYS A 458 18.67 13.88 23.35
C LYS A 458 17.17 14.02 23.60
N PHE A 459 16.41 14.47 22.60
CA PHE A 459 14.96 14.61 22.69
C PHE A 459 14.23 13.27 22.57
#